data_AF-A0ABD0LER9-F1
#
_entry.id   AF-A0ABD0LER9-F1
#
_cell.length_a   1.000
_cell.length_b   1.000
_cell.length_c   1.000
_cell.angle_alpha   90.00
_cell.angle_beta   90.00
_cell.angle_gamma   90.00
#
_symmetry.space_group_name_H-M   'P 1'
#
loop_
_entity.id
_entity.type
_entity.pdbx_description
1 polymer ?
#
loop_
_entity_poly.entity_id
_entity_poly.type
_entity_poly.pdbx_seq_one_letter_code
_entity_poly.pdbx_strand_id
1 'polypeptide(L)'
;MGQTSTAAQQCTQQIQAILKTCSNNNGINEANFLWFTTNGTSKNGQAPADETAFRDQICQVEINIGQCVLTQAGPLFNTTCQSSPQIAQSVDSLFFTYDAKCAHPCRGTLINEMTACYTQAGLSTDLFLSNRTRGHVIGDNEADVTKFCDAKDSLLTCLKPKVEACPESLAILSSQEFHMPSYEQVINILCKHPLVYITGLNCFEEPTPAVEACVQKHTQEYIQTAINAQQQEWTPDRYIAETCLINIDQIKCDLEAWADKKHDACKPAVIGLRREMECKLLPPNCTATQGAKFRQECNDGKYMMNDRNTFNQGGSGGSGGGDGAASQTLPFSVFALVMMVALVFFL
;
A
#
# COMPACT_ATOMS: atom_id res chain seq x y z
N MET A 1 -17.88 5.85 -43.01
CA MET A 1 -17.29 4.53 -42.68
C MET A 1 -15.79 4.74 -42.57
N GLY A 2 -15.29 4.98 -41.35
CA GLY A 2 -13.87 5.26 -41.14
C GLY A 2 -13.07 3.98 -41.33
N GLN A 3 -11.98 4.05 -42.12
CA GLN A 3 -11.00 2.97 -42.20
C GLN A 3 -10.39 2.78 -40.82
N THR A 4 -10.82 1.77 -40.06
CA THR A 4 -10.01 1.24 -38.96
C THR A 4 -8.65 0.88 -39.55
N SER A 5 -7.58 1.48 -39.03
CA SER A 5 -6.22 1.22 -39.52
C SER A 5 -5.92 -0.28 -39.42
N THR A 6 -5.16 -0.81 -40.38
CA THR A 6 -4.73 -2.22 -40.40
C THR A 6 -4.05 -2.62 -39.07
N ALA A 7 -3.38 -1.67 -38.41
CA ALA A 7 -2.75 -1.86 -37.10
C ALA A 7 -3.78 -2.10 -35.97
N ALA A 8 -4.90 -1.36 -35.94
CA ALA A 8 -5.94 -1.55 -34.93
C ALA A 8 -6.61 -2.92 -35.05
N GLN A 9 -6.85 -3.38 -36.28
CA GLN A 9 -7.40 -4.71 -36.54
C GLN A 9 -6.42 -5.81 -36.15
N GLN A 10 -5.14 -5.67 -36.50
CA GLN A 10 -4.09 -6.61 -36.12
C GLN A 10 -3.92 -6.69 -34.60
N CYS A 11 -3.90 -5.56 -33.91
CA CYS A 11 -3.87 -5.51 -32.45
C CYS A 11 -5.07 -6.25 -31.84
N THR A 12 -6.29 -5.96 -32.30
CA THR A 12 -7.51 -6.61 -31.80
C THR A 12 -7.44 -8.13 -31.96
N GLN A 13 -6.99 -8.62 -33.12
CA GLN A 13 -6.86 -10.05 -33.39
C GLN A 13 -5.83 -10.71 -32.48
N GLN A 14 -4.68 -10.07 -32.24
CA GLN A 14 -3.65 -10.60 -31.34
C GLN A 14 -4.14 -10.64 -29.88
N ILE A 15 -4.79 -9.59 -29.40
CA ILE A 15 -5.40 -9.57 -28.07
C ILE A 15 -6.45 -10.68 -27.91
N GLN A 16 -7.33 -10.86 -28.90
CA GLN A 16 -8.32 -11.95 -28.86
C GLN A 16 -7.66 -13.33 -28.83
N ALA A 17 -6.60 -13.55 -29.61
CA ALA A 17 -5.84 -14.79 -29.60
C ALA A 17 -5.16 -15.04 -28.24
N ILE A 18 -4.67 -13.99 -27.58
CA ILE A 18 -4.10 -14.06 -26.23
C ILE A 18 -5.17 -14.44 -25.21
N LEU A 19 -6.31 -13.72 -25.20
CA LEU A 19 -7.44 -14.03 -24.30
C LEU A 19 -7.89 -15.48 -24.45
N LYS A 20 -8.01 -15.96 -25.70
CA LYS A 20 -8.32 -17.36 -26.02
C LYS A 20 -7.27 -18.32 -25.48
N THR A 21 -6.00 -18.04 -25.71
CA THR A 21 -4.90 -18.91 -25.26
C THR A 21 -4.87 -19.00 -23.75
N CYS A 22 -4.96 -17.87 -23.06
CA CYS A 22 -4.93 -17.81 -21.61
C CYS A 22 -6.14 -18.45 -20.94
N SER A 23 -7.35 -18.25 -21.47
CA SER A 23 -8.56 -18.93 -20.98
C SER A 23 -8.46 -20.45 -21.17
N ASN A 24 -8.11 -20.91 -22.37
CA ASN A 24 -8.01 -22.35 -22.66
C ASN A 24 -6.92 -23.05 -21.85
N ASN A 25 -5.77 -22.41 -21.64
CA ASN A 25 -4.69 -22.95 -20.80
C ASN A 25 -5.13 -23.18 -19.35
N ASN A 26 -6.17 -22.47 -18.89
CA ASN A 26 -6.77 -22.61 -17.57
C ASN A 26 -8.09 -23.42 -17.60
N GLY A 27 -8.37 -24.14 -18.69
CA GLY A 27 -9.56 -24.98 -18.81
C GLY A 27 -10.87 -24.20 -18.92
N ILE A 28 -10.81 -22.90 -19.24
CA ILE A 28 -11.98 -22.04 -19.44
C ILE A 28 -12.29 -21.93 -20.93
N ASN A 29 -13.52 -22.25 -21.30
CA ASN A 29 -13.99 -22.09 -22.67
C ASN A 29 -14.05 -20.59 -23.05
N GLU A 30 -13.48 -20.24 -24.21
CA GLU A 30 -13.43 -18.86 -24.72
C GLU A 30 -14.80 -18.18 -24.80
N ALA A 31 -15.82 -18.88 -25.30
CA ALA A 31 -17.16 -18.30 -25.45
C ALA A 31 -17.81 -18.04 -24.08
N ASN A 32 -17.60 -18.92 -23.11
CA ASN A 32 -18.08 -18.70 -21.74
C ASN A 32 -17.29 -17.58 -21.05
N PHE A 33 -15.97 -17.50 -21.25
CA PHE A 33 -15.14 -16.39 -20.77
C PHE A 33 -15.67 -15.05 -21.30
N LEU A 34 -15.83 -14.91 -22.63
CA LEU A 34 -16.29 -13.68 -23.25
C LEU A 34 -17.71 -13.29 -22.83
N TRP A 35 -18.60 -14.27 -22.60
CA TRP A 35 -19.92 -13.99 -22.03
C TRP A 35 -19.81 -13.46 -20.60
N PHE A 36 -18.98 -14.09 -19.78
CA PHE A 36 -18.80 -13.74 -18.38
C PHE A 36 -18.21 -12.33 -18.21
N THR A 37 -17.13 -12.01 -18.93
CA THR A 37 -16.42 -10.73 -18.81
C THR A 37 -17.08 -9.57 -19.54
N THR A 38 -18.11 -9.81 -20.37
CA THR A 38 -18.85 -8.74 -21.07
C THR A 38 -20.32 -8.65 -20.65
N ASN A 39 -20.73 -9.33 -19.57
CA ASN A 39 -22.13 -9.41 -19.16
C ASN A 39 -23.08 -9.86 -20.29
N GLY A 40 -22.61 -10.83 -21.08
CA GLY A 40 -23.36 -11.39 -22.20
C GLY A 40 -23.50 -10.50 -23.43
N THR A 41 -22.77 -9.37 -23.50
CA THR A 41 -22.86 -8.45 -24.65
C THR A 41 -21.93 -8.81 -25.81
N SER A 42 -20.94 -9.69 -25.59
CA SER A 42 -20.06 -10.18 -26.67
C SER A 42 -20.83 -11.01 -27.68
N LYS A 43 -20.67 -10.68 -28.97
CA LYS A 43 -21.24 -11.46 -30.09
C LYS A 43 -20.70 -12.91 -30.16
N ASN A 44 -19.49 -13.12 -29.67
CA ASN A 44 -18.84 -14.43 -29.64
C ASN A 44 -18.98 -15.10 -28.26
N GLY A 45 -19.71 -14.48 -27.34
CA GLY A 45 -19.97 -15.02 -26.02
C GLY A 45 -21.12 -16.02 -26.03
N GLN A 46 -21.03 -17.04 -25.20
CA GLN A 46 -22.11 -17.99 -24.94
C GLN A 46 -22.26 -18.20 -23.42
N ALA A 47 -23.49 -18.18 -22.92
CA ALA A 47 -23.76 -18.50 -21.52
C ALA A 47 -23.34 -19.95 -21.20
N PRO A 48 -22.68 -20.21 -20.06
CA PRO A 48 -22.40 -21.57 -19.62
C PRO A 48 -23.70 -22.32 -19.28
N ALA A 49 -23.65 -23.64 -19.28
CA ALA A 49 -24.81 -24.46 -18.93
C ALA A 49 -25.21 -24.32 -17.44
N ASP A 50 -24.22 -24.10 -16.57
CA ASP A 50 -24.40 -23.78 -15.15
C ASP A 50 -23.56 -22.53 -14.83
N GLU A 51 -24.22 -21.39 -14.67
CA GLU A 51 -23.56 -20.11 -14.40
C GLU A 51 -22.85 -20.09 -13.04
N THR A 52 -23.38 -20.80 -12.03
CA THR A 52 -22.78 -20.79 -10.69
C THR A 52 -21.53 -21.64 -10.67
N ALA A 53 -21.61 -22.87 -11.19
CA ALA A 53 -20.44 -23.74 -11.29
C ALA A 53 -19.36 -23.12 -12.18
N PHE A 54 -19.74 -22.47 -13.27
CA PHE A 54 -18.80 -21.75 -14.12
C PHE A 54 -18.15 -20.56 -13.42
N ARG A 55 -18.92 -19.75 -12.66
CA ARG A 55 -18.36 -18.65 -11.86
C ARG A 55 -17.33 -19.19 -10.86
N ASP A 56 -17.67 -20.24 -10.14
CA ASP A 56 -16.74 -20.79 -9.14
C ASP A 56 -15.46 -21.35 -9.79
N GLN A 57 -15.58 -21.97 -10.97
CA GLN A 57 -14.44 -22.45 -11.75
C GLN A 57 -13.57 -21.30 -12.29
N ILE A 58 -14.18 -20.31 -12.95
CA ILE A 58 -13.45 -19.21 -13.58
C ILE A 58 -12.75 -18.35 -12.53
N CYS A 59 -13.39 -18.05 -11.40
CA CYS A 59 -12.80 -17.25 -10.34
C CYS A 59 -11.61 -17.93 -9.63
N GLN A 60 -11.53 -19.27 -9.62
CA GLN A 60 -10.35 -20.00 -9.10
C GLN A 60 -9.09 -19.81 -9.95
N VAL A 61 -9.23 -19.42 -11.22
CA VAL A 61 -8.12 -19.24 -12.17
C VAL A 61 -7.97 -17.79 -12.62
N GLU A 62 -8.61 -16.85 -11.94
CA GLU A 62 -8.59 -15.43 -12.27
C GLU A 62 -7.18 -14.87 -12.34
N ILE A 63 -6.39 -15.04 -11.29
CA ILE A 63 -4.99 -14.58 -11.23
C ILE A 63 -4.17 -15.18 -12.38
N ASN A 64 -4.34 -16.48 -12.66
CA ASN A 64 -3.58 -17.14 -13.72
C ASN A 64 -3.94 -16.62 -15.12
N ILE A 65 -5.23 -16.34 -15.36
CA ILE A 65 -5.68 -15.77 -16.64
C ILE A 65 -5.19 -14.32 -16.75
N GLY A 66 -5.32 -13.51 -15.69
CA GLY A 66 -4.82 -12.14 -15.63
C GLY A 66 -3.33 -12.05 -15.94
N GLN A 67 -2.51 -12.78 -15.20
CA GLN A 67 -1.05 -12.84 -15.40
C GLN A 67 -0.68 -13.31 -16.81
N CYS A 68 -1.34 -14.34 -17.33
CA CYS A 68 -1.09 -14.83 -18.68
C CYS A 68 -1.38 -13.75 -19.73
N VAL A 69 -2.50 -13.03 -19.59
CA VAL A 69 -2.88 -11.99 -20.54
C VAL A 69 -1.96 -10.79 -20.42
N LEU A 70 -1.65 -10.31 -19.21
CA LEU A 70 -0.73 -9.18 -19.01
C LEU A 70 0.66 -9.47 -19.56
N THR A 71 1.20 -10.68 -19.32
CA THR A 71 2.51 -11.10 -19.84
C THR A 71 2.57 -11.09 -21.36
N GLN A 72 1.50 -11.52 -22.04
CA GLN A 72 1.49 -11.62 -23.51
C GLN A 72 1.02 -10.34 -24.20
N ALA A 73 0.09 -9.59 -23.60
CA ALA A 73 -0.51 -8.39 -24.16
C ALA A 73 0.30 -7.13 -23.85
N GLY A 74 1.01 -7.09 -22.71
CA GLY A 74 1.84 -5.95 -22.29
C GLY A 74 2.78 -5.43 -23.39
N PRO A 75 3.59 -6.30 -24.04
CA PRO A 75 4.47 -5.88 -25.14
C PRO A 75 3.71 -5.33 -26.36
N LEU A 76 2.48 -5.78 -26.60
CA LEU A 76 1.68 -5.33 -27.74
C LEU A 76 1.16 -3.91 -27.56
N PHE A 77 0.81 -3.52 -26.34
CA PHE A 77 0.34 -2.16 -26.02
C PHE A 77 1.38 -1.08 -26.35
N ASN A 78 2.66 -1.40 -26.20
CA ASN A 78 3.76 -0.49 -26.52
C ASN A 78 4.26 -0.58 -27.97
N THR A 79 3.71 -1.50 -28.78
CA THR A 79 4.15 -1.74 -30.16
C THR A 79 2.96 -1.70 -31.12
N THR A 80 2.37 -2.85 -31.43
CA THR A 80 1.32 -3.03 -32.44
C THR A 80 0.04 -2.25 -32.10
N CYS A 81 -0.26 -2.09 -30.81
CA CYS A 81 -1.47 -1.44 -30.30
C CYS A 81 -1.30 0.03 -29.94
N GLN A 82 -0.10 0.62 -30.10
CA GLN A 82 0.22 1.96 -29.61
C GLN A 82 -0.72 3.06 -30.16
N SER A 83 -1.21 2.89 -31.40
CA SER A 83 -2.12 3.83 -32.06
C SER A 83 -3.60 3.63 -31.71
N SER A 84 -3.92 2.64 -30.87
CA SER A 84 -5.30 2.19 -30.58
C SER A 84 -5.56 2.06 -29.07
N PRO A 85 -5.52 3.17 -28.31
CA PRO A 85 -5.71 3.15 -26.86
C PRO A 85 -7.08 2.60 -26.42
N GLN A 86 -8.08 2.61 -27.30
CA GLN A 86 -9.39 2.03 -27.03
C GLN A 86 -9.35 0.51 -26.84
N ILE A 87 -8.34 -0.17 -27.40
CA ILE A 87 -8.18 -1.63 -27.24
C ILE A 87 -7.67 -1.95 -25.84
N ALA A 88 -6.71 -1.19 -25.32
CA ALA A 88 -6.25 -1.32 -23.93
C ALA A 88 -7.41 -1.09 -22.95
N GLN A 89 -8.18 0.00 -23.13
CA GLN A 89 -9.38 0.28 -22.33
C GLN A 89 -10.41 -0.86 -22.40
N SER A 90 -10.55 -1.52 -23.54
CA SER A 90 -11.46 -2.66 -23.69
C SER A 90 -10.96 -3.88 -22.90
N VAL A 91 -9.65 -4.13 -22.88
CA VAL A 91 -9.05 -5.20 -22.06
C VAL A 91 -9.22 -4.89 -20.58
N ASP A 92 -8.94 -3.65 -20.16
CA ASP A 92 -9.13 -3.23 -18.77
C ASP A 92 -10.59 -3.40 -18.33
N SER A 93 -11.55 -3.01 -19.18
CA SER A 93 -12.98 -3.17 -18.88
C SER A 93 -13.41 -4.63 -18.76
N LEU A 94 -12.80 -5.55 -19.53
CA LEU A 94 -13.06 -6.99 -19.42
C LEU A 94 -12.59 -7.51 -18.06
N PHE A 95 -11.37 -7.18 -17.66
CA PHE A 95 -10.79 -7.62 -16.40
C PHE A 95 -11.45 -6.96 -15.19
N PHE A 96 -11.85 -5.70 -15.30
CA PHE A 96 -12.66 -5.05 -14.27
C PHE A 96 -13.99 -5.78 -14.03
N THR A 97 -14.66 -6.23 -15.11
CA THR A 97 -15.90 -7.00 -14.99
C THR A 97 -15.64 -8.40 -14.43
N TYR A 98 -14.52 -9.02 -14.82
CA TYR A 98 -14.10 -10.31 -14.30
C TYR A 98 -13.88 -10.23 -12.78
N ASP A 99 -13.05 -9.29 -12.36
CA ASP A 99 -12.72 -9.01 -10.95
C ASP A 99 -13.95 -8.67 -10.13
N ALA A 100 -14.85 -7.82 -10.62
CA ALA A 100 -16.08 -7.49 -9.92
C ALA A 100 -17.00 -8.70 -9.69
N LYS A 101 -16.99 -9.71 -10.59
CA LYS A 101 -17.79 -10.93 -10.44
C LYS A 101 -17.13 -11.99 -9.57
N CYS A 102 -15.81 -11.97 -9.49
CA CYS A 102 -15.02 -12.90 -8.69
C CYS A 102 -14.67 -12.36 -7.30
N ALA A 103 -14.88 -11.07 -7.07
CA ALA A 103 -14.68 -10.40 -5.79
C ALA A 103 -15.37 -11.17 -4.66
N HIS A 104 -14.60 -11.51 -3.64
CA HIS A 104 -15.14 -12.11 -2.44
C HIS A 104 -16.09 -11.11 -1.75
N PRO A 105 -17.22 -11.54 -1.14
CA PRO A 105 -18.16 -10.62 -0.50
C PRO A 105 -17.52 -9.68 0.55
N CYS A 106 -16.44 -10.13 1.20
CA CYS A 106 -15.70 -9.32 2.16
C CYS A 106 -15.04 -8.07 1.55
N ARG A 107 -14.80 -8.03 0.24
CA ARG A 107 -14.15 -6.89 -0.43
C ARG A 107 -14.87 -5.57 -0.20
N GLY A 108 -16.20 -5.63 -0.25
CA GLY A 108 -17.07 -4.47 -0.04
C GLY A 108 -17.25 -4.10 1.43
N THR A 109 -16.89 -4.97 2.37
CA THR A 109 -17.21 -4.78 3.80
C THR A 109 -15.99 -4.65 4.70
N LEU A 110 -14.82 -5.16 4.32
CA LEU A 110 -13.65 -5.28 5.19
C LEU A 110 -13.27 -3.95 5.86
N ILE A 111 -13.14 -2.87 5.08
CA ILE A 111 -12.78 -1.54 5.59
C ILE A 111 -13.82 -1.03 6.60
N ASN A 112 -15.10 -1.23 6.32
CA ASN A 112 -16.19 -0.85 7.23
C ASN A 112 -16.17 -1.69 8.51
N GLU A 113 -15.91 -3.00 8.39
CA GLU A 113 -15.81 -3.90 9.53
C GLU A 113 -14.61 -3.58 10.43
N MET A 114 -13.47 -3.22 9.83
CA MET A 114 -12.30 -2.75 10.58
C MET A 114 -12.55 -1.38 11.23
N THR A 115 -13.23 -0.47 10.55
CA THR A 115 -13.66 0.82 11.12
C THR A 115 -14.59 0.61 12.32
N ALA A 116 -15.52 -0.36 12.24
CA ALA A 116 -16.41 -0.70 13.34
C ALA A 116 -15.67 -1.22 14.58
N CYS A 117 -14.51 -1.87 14.40
CA CYS A 117 -13.67 -2.27 15.54
C CYS A 117 -13.15 -1.07 16.36
N TYR A 118 -12.88 0.07 15.73
CA TYR A 118 -12.52 1.29 16.45
C TYR A 118 -13.69 1.79 17.30
N THR A 119 -14.89 1.86 16.74
CA THR A 119 -16.10 2.24 17.48
C THR A 119 -16.37 1.28 18.64
N GLN A 120 -16.23 -0.04 18.43
CA GLN A 120 -16.41 -1.05 19.47
C GLN A 120 -15.40 -0.90 20.61
N ALA A 121 -14.15 -0.53 20.30
CA ALA A 121 -13.12 -0.22 21.28
C ALA A 121 -13.31 1.16 21.95
N GLY A 122 -14.36 1.91 21.58
CA GLY A 122 -14.63 3.25 22.09
C GLY A 122 -13.72 4.34 21.49
N LEU A 123 -13.00 4.04 20.41
CA LEU A 123 -12.05 4.93 19.75
C LEU A 123 -12.68 5.71 18.60
N SER A 124 -12.06 6.83 18.23
CA SER A 124 -12.46 7.58 17.05
C SER A 124 -12.14 6.77 15.78
N THR A 125 -13.09 6.71 14.85
CA THR A 125 -12.89 6.10 13.53
C THR A 125 -11.89 6.88 12.68
N ASP A 126 -11.67 8.16 12.98
CA ASP A 126 -10.66 8.99 12.28
C ASP A 126 -9.22 8.52 12.54
N LEU A 127 -9.01 7.64 13.52
CA LEU A 127 -7.72 7.00 13.79
C LEU A 127 -7.48 5.76 12.92
N PHE A 128 -8.50 5.27 12.21
CA PHE A 128 -8.35 4.20 11.24
C PHE A 128 -7.93 4.79 9.88
N LEU A 129 -6.81 4.32 9.34
CA LEU A 129 -6.24 4.81 8.07
C LEU A 129 -6.22 6.34 8.03
N SER A 130 -5.78 6.96 9.14
CA SER A 130 -6.12 8.35 9.44
C SER A 130 -5.85 9.26 8.24
N ASN A 131 -6.91 9.88 7.72
CA ASN A 131 -6.82 10.92 6.70
C ASN A 131 -6.25 12.23 7.27
N ARG A 132 -5.67 12.16 8.47
CA ARG A 132 -5.05 13.28 9.15
C ARG A 132 -3.66 13.45 8.56
N THR A 133 -3.51 14.53 7.80
CA THR A 133 -2.27 15.03 7.20
C THR A 133 -1.09 15.17 8.17
N ARG A 134 -1.33 15.01 9.48
CA ARG A 134 -0.36 15.14 10.58
C ARG A 134 0.18 13.81 11.11
N GLY A 135 -0.27 12.66 10.58
CA GLY A 135 0.29 11.35 10.93
C GLY A 135 -0.01 10.89 12.36
N HIS A 136 -1.10 11.37 12.97
CA HIS A 136 -1.55 10.87 14.28
C HIS A 136 -2.11 9.45 14.13
N VAL A 137 -1.45 8.48 14.78
CA VAL A 137 -1.83 7.06 14.71
C VAL A 137 -2.68 6.65 15.91
N ILE A 138 -2.35 7.16 17.10
CA ILE A 138 -2.98 6.75 18.37
C ILE A 138 -3.59 7.92 19.15
N GLY A 139 -3.79 9.07 18.51
CA GLY A 139 -4.27 10.32 19.14
C GLY A 139 -3.29 11.48 18.96
N ASP A 140 -3.71 12.69 19.32
CA ASP A 140 -2.90 13.92 19.21
C ASP A 140 -2.63 14.61 20.56
N ASN A 141 -3.23 14.11 21.64
CA ASN A 141 -3.07 14.60 23.00
C ASN A 141 -3.01 13.45 24.01
N GLU A 142 -2.65 13.74 25.26
CA GLU A 142 -2.45 12.74 26.31
C GLU A 142 -3.70 11.91 26.60
N ALA A 143 -4.88 12.54 26.61
CA ALA A 143 -6.14 11.86 26.89
C ALA A 143 -6.49 10.85 25.79
N ASP A 144 -6.37 11.25 24.52
CA ASP A 144 -6.64 10.37 23.38
C ASP A 144 -5.64 9.23 23.28
N VAL A 145 -4.35 9.50 23.52
CA VAL A 145 -3.28 8.49 23.53
C VAL A 145 -3.51 7.47 24.64
N THR A 146 -3.83 7.93 25.86
CA THR A 146 -4.14 7.04 26.98
C THR A 146 -5.33 6.15 26.65
N LYS A 147 -6.42 6.77 26.17
CA LYS A 147 -7.63 6.05 25.77
C LYS A 147 -7.36 5.01 24.68
N PHE A 148 -6.56 5.35 23.67
CA PHE A 148 -6.15 4.41 22.64
C PHE A 148 -5.37 3.24 23.22
N CYS A 149 -4.36 3.52 24.03
CA CYS A 149 -3.48 2.48 24.59
C CYS A 149 -4.21 1.55 25.55
N ASP A 150 -5.17 2.04 26.32
CA ASP A 150 -6.05 1.23 27.18
C ASP A 150 -6.97 0.31 26.36
N ALA A 151 -7.43 0.77 25.19
CA ALA A 151 -8.33 0.02 24.32
C ALA A 151 -7.62 -0.85 23.26
N LYS A 152 -6.29 -0.72 23.13
CA LYS A 152 -5.46 -1.32 22.06
C LYS A 152 -5.63 -2.83 21.94
N ASP A 153 -5.65 -3.57 23.05
CA ASP A 153 -5.79 -5.03 23.02
C ASP A 153 -7.21 -5.46 22.56
N SER A 154 -8.25 -4.71 22.98
CA SER A 154 -9.62 -4.92 22.50
C SER A 154 -9.74 -4.61 21.01
N LEU A 155 -9.10 -3.54 20.54
CA LEU A 155 -9.05 -3.19 19.12
C LEU A 155 -8.39 -4.29 18.29
N LEU A 156 -7.20 -4.74 18.69
CA LEU A 156 -6.48 -5.81 18.00
C LEU A 156 -7.26 -7.14 17.98
N THR A 157 -7.94 -7.46 19.09
CA THR A 157 -8.81 -8.66 19.19
C THR A 157 -9.97 -8.60 18.18
N CYS A 158 -10.48 -7.41 17.88
CA CYS A 158 -11.51 -7.24 16.85
C CYS A 158 -10.92 -7.23 15.43
N LEU A 159 -9.82 -6.53 15.19
CA LEU A 159 -9.25 -6.34 13.84
C LEU A 159 -8.73 -7.65 13.23
N LYS A 160 -7.96 -8.45 13.99
CA LYS A 160 -7.28 -9.65 13.45
C LYS A 160 -8.26 -10.63 12.78
N PRO A 161 -9.38 -11.05 13.41
CA PRO A 161 -10.35 -11.94 12.77
C PRO A 161 -10.97 -11.36 11.50
N LYS A 162 -11.13 -10.03 11.38
CA LYS A 162 -11.67 -9.41 10.16
C LYS A 162 -10.71 -9.53 8.99
N VAL A 163 -9.44 -9.29 9.24
CA VAL A 163 -8.36 -9.45 8.24
C VAL A 163 -8.23 -10.92 7.84
N GLU A 164 -8.21 -11.84 8.81
CA GLU A 164 -8.03 -13.28 8.57
C GLU A 164 -9.23 -13.94 7.87
N ALA A 165 -10.46 -13.48 8.14
CA ALA A 165 -11.68 -14.02 7.53
C ALA A 165 -11.86 -13.59 6.06
N CYS A 166 -11.14 -12.56 5.60
CA CYS A 166 -11.24 -12.04 4.25
C CYS A 166 -10.04 -12.52 3.41
N PRO A 167 -10.22 -13.46 2.46
CA PRO A 167 -9.12 -13.98 1.64
C PRO A 167 -8.45 -12.91 0.77
N GLU A 168 -9.16 -11.82 0.48
CA GLU A 168 -8.67 -10.69 -0.31
C GLU A 168 -8.08 -9.56 0.56
N SER A 169 -7.98 -9.75 1.88
CA SER A 169 -7.56 -8.70 2.81
C SER A 169 -6.18 -8.14 2.47
N LEU A 170 -5.24 -8.97 2.04
CA LEU A 170 -3.91 -8.50 1.65
C LEU A 170 -3.98 -7.50 0.51
N ALA A 171 -4.73 -7.78 -0.56
CA ALA A 171 -4.86 -6.89 -1.71
C ALA A 171 -5.59 -5.58 -1.33
N ILE A 172 -6.70 -5.70 -0.60
CA ILE A 172 -7.50 -4.55 -0.13
C ILE A 172 -6.65 -3.65 0.76
N LEU A 173 -5.99 -4.21 1.77
CA LEU A 173 -5.25 -3.44 2.76
C LEU A 173 -3.93 -2.90 2.22
N SER A 174 -3.28 -3.60 1.28
CA SER A 174 -2.08 -3.07 0.59
C SER A 174 -2.40 -1.81 -0.21
N SER A 175 -3.58 -1.72 -0.82
CA SER A 175 -4.02 -0.48 -1.49
C SER A 175 -4.20 0.71 -0.53
N GLN A 176 -4.34 0.42 0.78
CA GLN A 176 -4.45 1.39 1.86
C GLN A 176 -3.16 1.51 2.69
N GLU A 177 -2.06 0.92 2.22
CA GLU A 177 -0.77 0.86 2.93
C GLU A 177 -0.85 0.24 4.33
N PHE A 178 -1.86 -0.59 4.57
CA PHE A 178 -2.10 -1.19 5.87
C PHE A 178 -1.59 -2.62 5.90
N HIS A 179 -0.66 -2.89 6.81
CA HIS A 179 -0.16 -4.25 7.07
C HIS A 179 -0.35 -4.59 8.55
N MET A 180 -1.26 -5.53 8.84
CA MET A 180 -1.71 -5.81 10.21
C MET A 180 -0.57 -6.17 11.18
N PRO A 181 0.40 -7.04 10.83
CA PRO A 181 1.54 -7.32 11.72
C PRO A 181 2.42 -6.09 12.01
N SER A 182 2.62 -5.21 11.02
CA SER A 182 3.42 -4.00 11.19
C SER A 182 2.67 -2.96 12.01
N TYR A 183 1.37 -2.80 11.75
CA TYR A 183 0.48 -1.94 12.54
C TYR A 183 0.49 -2.32 14.03
N GLU A 184 0.34 -3.61 14.36
CA GLU A 184 0.41 -4.11 15.73
C GLU A 184 1.75 -3.79 16.40
N GLN A 185 2.87 -3.97 15.70
CA GLN A 185 4.19 -3.63 16.24
C GLN A 185 4.32 -2.13 16.51
N VAL A 186 3.89 -1.28 15.57
CA VAL A 186 3.97 0.17 15.70
C VAL A 186 3.14 0.67 16.87
N ILE A 187 1.87 0.27 17.00
CA ILE A 187 1.03 0.75 18.13
C ILE A 187 1.56 0.26 19.48
N ASN A 188 2.18 -0.93 19.54
CA ASN A 188 2.85 -1.42 20.74
C ASN A 188 4.09 -0.58 21.11
N ILE A 189 4.86 -0.11 20.14
CA ILE A 189 5.99 0.79 20.36
C ILE A 189 5.49 2.15 20.85
N LEU A 190 4.48 2.71 20.18
CA LEU A 190 3.91 4.01 20.51
C LEU A 190 3.33 4.04 21.93
N CYS A 191 2.55 3.02 22.31
CA CYS A 191 1.96 2.93 23.65
C CYS A 191 2.97 2.70 24.78
N LYS A 192 4.20 2.25 24.49
CA LYS A 192 5.28 2.20 25.48
C LYS A 192 5.90 3.57 25.76
N HIS A 193 5.75 4.52 24.83
CA HIS A 193 6.37 5.85 24.92
C HIS A 193 5.40 6.98 24.55
N PRO A 194 4.25 7.11 25.25
CA PRO A 194 3.20 8.05 24.88
C PRO A 194 3.66 9.50 24.88
N LEU A 195 4.46 9.92 25.87
CA LEU A 195 4.97 11.30 25.95
C LEU A 195 5.96 11.62 24.82
N VAL A 196 6.82 10.66 24.46
CA VAL A 196 7.77 10.80 23.33
C VAL A 196 6.98 10.89 22.02
N TYR A 197 5.94 10.08 21.85
CA TYR A 197 5.06 10.14 20.68
C TYR A 197 4.38 11.51 20.55
N ILE A 198 3.71 12.00 21.60
CA ILE A 198 3.03 13.31 21.59
C ILE A 198 4.01 14.43 21.29
N THR A 199 5.20 14.40 21.91
CA THR A 199 6.26 15.37 21.60
C THR A 199 6.70 15.28 20.14
N GLY A 200 6.78 14.07 19.60
CA GLY A 200 7.12 13.82 18.20
C GLY A 200 6.15 14.45 17.21
N LEU A 201 4.86 14.54 17.54
CA LEU A 201 3.87 15.20 16.69
C LEU A 201 4.27 16.65 16.38
N ASN A 202 4.80 17.37 17.37
CA ASN A 202 5.28 18.74 17.20
C ASN A 202 6.61 18.80 16.44
N CYS A 203 7.47 17.79 16.58
CA CYS A 203 8.71 17.73 15.81
C CYS A 203 8.41 17.60 14.30
N PHE A 204 7.50 16.69 13.95
CA PHE A 204 7.22 16.27 12.58
C PHE A 204 6.08 17.03 11.89
N GLU A 205 5.49 18.06 12.54
CA GLU A 205 4.34 18.79 12.01
C GLU A 205 4.65 19.51 10.69
N GLU A 206 5.81 20.16 10.61
CA GLU A 206 6.24 20.95 9.45
C GLU A 206 7.60 20.46 8.92
N PRO A 207 7.67 19.95 7.69
CA PRO A 207 8.93 19.52 7.09
C PRO A 207 9.84 20.71 6.82
N THR A 208 11.13 20.48 6.99
CA THR A 208 12.16 21.46 6.59
C THR A 208 12.48 21.27 5.10
N PRO A 209 13.12 22.26 4.44
CA PRO A 209 13.59 22.08 3.06
C PRO A 209 14.51 20.86 2.87
N ALA A 210 15.26 20.48 3.91
CA ALA A 210 16.10 19.28 3.87
C ALA A 210 15.27 17.99 3.84
N VAL A 211 14.19 17.93 4.64
CA VAL A 211 13.23 16.81 4.62
C VAL A 211 12.53 16.74 3.27
N GLU A 212 12.06 17.87 2.74
CA GLU A 212 11.43 17.92 1.41
C GLU A 212 12.38 17.45 0.30
N ALA A 213 13.66 17.82 0.37
CA ALA A 213 14.67 17.37 -0.58
C ALA A 213 14.88 15.85 -0.51
N CYS A 214 14.89 15.25 0.69
CA CYS A 214 14.95 13.80 0.87
C CYS A 214 13.73 13.11 0.23
N VAL A 215 12.52 13.58 0.54
CA VAL A 215 11.27 13.05 -0.01
C VAL A 215 11.26 13.12 -1.53
N GLN A 216 11.63 14.27 -2.10
CA GLN A 216 11.69 14.46 -3.56
C GLN A 216 12.71 13.51 -4.21
N LYS A 217 13.91 13.40 -3.62
CA LYS A 217 14.96 12.50 -4.11
C LYS A 217 14.46 11.06 -4.19
N HIS A 218 13.92 10.54 -3.09
CA HIS A 218 13.47 9.14 -3.05
C HIS A 218 12.22 8.89 -3.90
N THR A 219 11.35 9.89 -4.05
CA THR A 219 10.25 9.83 -5.04
C THR A 219 10.78 9.64 -6.47
N GLN A 220 11.83 10.37 -6.85
CA GLN A 220 12.45 10.22 -8.18
C GLN A 220 13.15 8.86 -8.34
N GLU A 221 13.84 8.37 -7.30
CA GLU A 221 14.44 7.03 -7.31
C GLU A 221 13.40 5.93 -7.48
N TYR A 222 12.23 6.08 -6.86
CA TYR A 222 11.10 5.18 -7.02
C TYR A 222 10.55 5.17 -8.44
N ILE A 223 10.28 6.35 -9.00
CA ILE A 223 9.82 6.49 -10.38
C ILE A 223 10.82 5.86 -11.34
N GLN A 224 12.11 6.13 -11.16
CA GLN A 224 13.17 5.57 -12.01
C GLN A 224 13.28 4.05 -11.86
N THR A 225 13.10 3.53 -10.65
CA THR A 225 13.09 2.08 -10.38
C THR A 225 11.92 1.39 -11.08
N ALA A 226 10.73 1.99 -11.05
CA ALA A 226 9.59 1.47 -11.80
C ALA A 226 9.82 1.51 -13.32
N ILE A 227 10.37 2.60 -13.86
CA ILE A 227 10.72 2.71 -15.29
C ILE A 227 11.76 1.66 -15.67
N ASN A 228 12.80 1.47 -14.87
CA ASN A 228 13.85 0.49 -15.14
C ASN A 228 13.31 -0.94 -15.08
N ALA A 229 12.46 -1.24 -14.11
CA ALA A 229 11.84 -2.55 -14.00
C ALA A 229 11.04 -2.91 -15.26
N GLN A 230 10.31 -1.93 -15.82
CA GLN A 230 9.58 -2.06 -17.07
C GLN A 230 10.50 -2.24 -18.28
N GLN A 231 11.49 -1.36 -18.44
CA GLN A 231 12.31 -1.29 -19.64
C GLN A 231 13.38 -2.41 -19.71
N GLN A 232 13.81 -2.92 -18.56
CA GLN A 232 14.90 -3.88 -18.46
C GLN A 232 14.42 -5.25 -17.95
N GLU A 233 13.10 -5.49 -17.95
CA GLU A 233 12.49 -6.77 -17.55
C GLU A 233 13.05 -7.29 -16.21
N TRP A 234 13.06 -6.43 -15.19
CA TRP A 234 13.62 -6.84 -13.88
C TRP A 234 12.83 -8.00 -13.29
N THR A 235 13.53 -8.92 -12.64
CA THR A 235 12.87 -9.94 -11.84
C THR A 235 12.18 -9.30 -10.62
N PRO A 236 11.10 -9.90 -10.11
CA PRO A 236 10.43 -9.42 -8.89
C PRO A 236 11.40 -9.23 -7.71
N ASP A 237 12.31 -10.18 -7.51
CA ASP A 237 13.32 -10.12 -6.45
C ASP A 237 14.26 -8.92 -6.60
N ARG A 238 14.66 -8.58 -7.83
CA ARG A 238 15.50 -7.41 -8.08
C ARG A 238 14.73 -6.12 -7.78
N TYR A 239 13.49 -6.01 -8.25
CA TYR A 239 12.65 -4.84 -7.99
C TYR A 239 12.41 -4.63 -6.48
N ILE A 240 12.12 -5.72 -5.76
CA ILE A 240 11.99 -5.73 -4.31
C ILE A 240 13.29 -5.27 -3.64
N ALA A 241 14.45 -5.79 -4.07
CA ALA A 241 15.73 -5.46 -3.46
C ALA A 241 16.08 -3.97 -3.62
N GLU A 242 15.81 -3.38 -4.79
CA GLU A 242 16.03 -1.94 -5.06
C GLU A 242 15.03 -1.07 -4.30
N THR A 243 13.76 -1.46 -4.24
CA THR A 243 12.74 -0.76 -3.43
C THR A 243 13.10 -0.77 -1.94
N CYS A 244 13.56 -1.91 -1.41
CA CYS A 244 14.03 -2.01 -0.04
C CYS A 244 15.24 -1.10 0.24
N LEU A 245 16.14 -0.97 -0.74
CA LEU A 245 17.28 -0.07 -0.64
C LEU A 245 16.84 1.40 -0.56
N ILE A 246 15.93 1.83 -1.44
CA ILE A 246 15.38 3.20 -1.45
C ILE A 246 14.72 3.50 -0.10
N ASN A 247 13.91 2.57 0.43
CA ASN A 247 13.27 2.76 1.73
C ASN A 247 14.26 2.93 2.89
N ILE A 248 15.30 2.11 2.95
CA ILE A 248 16.31 2.21 4.02
C ILE A 248 17.07 3.53 3.90
N ASP A 249 17.45 3.92 2.69
CA ASP A 249 18.16 5.18 2.45
C ASP A 249 17.25 6.40 2.73
N GLN A 250 15.94 6.30 2.48
CA GLN A 250 14.95 7.32 2.83
C GLN A 250 14.83 7.50 4.34
N ILE A 251 14.67 6.41 5.10
CA ILE A 251 14.61 6.46 6.58
C ILE A 251 15.83 7.23 7.12
N LYS A 252 17.01 6.97 6.53
CA LYS A 252 18.22 7.68 6.90
C LYS A 252 18.15 9.16 6.60
N CYS A 253 17.88 9.51 5.34
CA CYS A 253 17.85 10.90 4.87
C CYS A 253 16.85 11.73 5.68
N ASP A 254 15.61 11.23 5.79
CA ASP A 254 14.52 11.93 6.47
C ASP A 254 14.87 12.15 7.95
N LEU A 255 15.32 11.12 8.65
CA LEU A 255 15.57 11.21 10.09
C LEU A 255 16.83 11.98 10.46
N GLU A 256 17.86 12.00 9.60
CA GLU A 256 19.00 12.91 9.76
C GLU A 256 18.54 14.36 9.55
N ALA A 257 17.74 14.65 8.51
CA ALA A 257 17.19 15.98 8.27
C ALA A 257 16.26 16.47 9.39
N TRP A 258 15.46 15.57 9.98
CA TRP A 258 14.64 15.88 11.15
C TRP A 258 15.46 16.08 12.42
N ALA A 259 16.55 15.32 12.62
CA ALA A 259 17.43 15.50 13.77
C ALA A 259 18.15 16.86 13.74
N ASP A 260 18.43 17.39 12.55
CA ASP A 260 19.04 18.71 12.35
C ASP A 260 18.03 19.87 12.50
N LYS A 261 16.72 19.58 12.57
CA LYS A 261 15.69 20.60 12.79
C LYS A 261 15.87 21.21 14.17
N LYS A 262 16.13 22.52 14.22
CA LYS A 262 16.24 23.31 15.45
C LYS A 262 14.87 23.57 16.09
N HIS A 263 14.28 22.52 16.65
CA HIS A 263 12.99 22.59 17.35
C HIS A 263 13.07 21.81 18.67
N ASP A 264 12.54 22.37 19.76
CA ASP A 264 12.66 21.79 21.10
C ASP A 264 12.05 20.39 21.25
N ALA A 265 11.09 20.07 20.38
CA ALA A 265 10.47 18.75 20.32
C ALA A 265 11.32 17.71 19.56
N CYS A 266 12.27 18.11 18.72
CA CYS A 266 13.10 17.21 17.91
C CYS A 266 14.30 16.68 18.70
N LYS A 267 14.01 15.99 19.81
CA LYS A 267 15.04 15.41 20.68
C LYS A 267 15.49 14.03 20.18
N PRO A 268 16.69 13.55 20.54
CA PRO A 268 17.17 12.21 20.15
C PRO A 268 16.18 11.08 20.46
N ALA A 269 15.50 11.13 21.61
CA ALA A 269 14.44 10.18 21.98
C ALA A 269 13.28 10.13 20.96
N VAL A 270 12.88 11.28 20.42
CA VAL A 270 11.79 11.43 19.43
C VAL A 270 12.23 10.90 18.07
N ILE A 271 13.42 11.27 17.61
CA ILE A 271 13.98 10.77 16.35
C ILE A 271 14.19 9.24 16.43
N GLY A 272 14.69 8.74 17.56
CA GLY A 272 14.87 7.31 17.81
C GLY A 272 13.57 6.52 17.83
N LEU A 273 12.49 7.08 18.40
CA LEU A 273 11.15 6.48 18.34
C LEU A 273 10.66 6.36 16.90
N ARG A 274 10.73 7.46 16.13
CA ARG A 274 10.30 7.46 14.72
C ARG A 274 11.10 6.46 13.90
N ARG A 275 12.41 6.39 14.13
CA ARG A 275 13.29 5.41 13.49
C ARG A 275 12.86 3.97 13.73
N GLU A 276 12.56 3.62 14.98
CA GLU A 276 12.10 2.27 15.31
C GLU A 276 10.80 1.95 14.57
N MET A 277 9.84 2.89 14.54
CA MET A 277 8.58 2.71 13.82
C MET A 277 8.80 2.46 12.33
N GLU A 278 9.52 3.35 11.63
CA GLU A 278 9.76 3.21 10.19
C GLU A 278 10.46 1.89 9.87
N CYS A 279 11.42 1.49 10.70
CA CYS A 279 12.10 0.21 10.57
C CYS A 279 11.19 -1.02 10.78
N LYS A 280 10.12 -0.92 11.58
CA LYS A 280 9.10 -1.99 11.73
C LYS A 280 8.06 -1.99 10.62
N LEU A 281 7.90 -0.87 9.91
CA LEU A 281 7.05 -0.76 8.74
C LEU A 281 7.71 -1.33 7.48
N LEU A 282 9.04 -1.46 7.48
CA LEU A 282 9.75 -2.09 6.36
C LEU A 282 9.27 -3.53 6.11
N PRO A 283 9.01 -3.91 4.86
CA PRO A 283 8.68 -5.27 4.48
C PRO A 283 9.72 -6.30 4.99
N PRO A 284 9.29 -7.50 5.46
CA PRO A 284 10.21 -8.50 6.01
C PRO A 284 11.33 -8.94 5.04
N ASN A 285 11.03 -8.97 3.75
CA ASN A 285 11.99 -9.27 2.68
C ASN A 285 13.15 -8.25 2.61
N CYS A 286 12.98 -7.00 3.07
CA CYS A 286 14.07 -6.03 3.12
C CYS A 286 15.20 -6.44 4.08
N THR A 287 14.87 -7.18 5.14
CA THR A 287 15.89 -7.76 6.03
C THR A 287 16.67 -8.87 5.33
N ALA A 288 16.02 -9.64 4.46
CA ALA A 288 16.64 -10.72 3.72
C ALA A 288 17.53 -10.21 2.57
N THR A 289 17.06 -9.23 1.81
CA THR A 289 17.75 -8.71 0.62
C THR A 289 18.80 -7.65 0.95
N GLN A 290 18.55 -6.79 1.94
CA GLN A 290 19.40 -5.64 2.29
C GLN A 290 19.95 -5.73 3.72
N GLY A 291 20.10 -6.94 4.27
CA GLY A 291 20.36 -7.16 5.70
C GLY A 291 21.51 -6.37 6.33
N ALA A 292 22.59 -6.08 5.59
CA ALA A 292 23.70 -5.26 6.10
C ALA A 292 23.28 -3.79 6.29
N LYS A 293 22.70 -3.16 5.25
CA LYS A 293 22.19 -1.79 5.31
C LYS A 293 21.03 -1.67 6.30
N PHE A 294 20.12 -2.64 6.29
CA PHE A 294 19.02 -2.71 7.26
C PHE A 294 19.57 -2.69 8.68
N ARG A 295 20.51 -3.57 9.06
CA ARG A 295 21.09 -3.57 10.41
C ARG A 295 21.85 -2.30 10.74
N GLN A 296 22.50 -1.66 9.77
CA GLN A 296 23.18 -0.38 10.00
C GLN A 296 22.20 0.73 10.38
N GLU A 297 20.99 0.73 9.79
CA GLU A 297 20.02 1.80 9.95
C GLU A 297 18.95 1.52 11.01
N CYS A 298 18.54 0.26 11.09
CA CYS A 298 17.51 -0.31 11.93
C CYS A 298 18.13 -1.21 13.00
N ASN A 299 18.81 -0.61 13.97
CA ASN A 299 19.32 -1.31 15.16
C ASN A 299 18.97 -0.55 16.44
N ASP A 300 18.94 -1.31 17.54
CA ASP A 300 18.57 -0.83 18.86
C ASP A 300 19.40 0.36 19.35
N GLY A 301 20.68 0.44 18.95
CA GLY A 301 21.56 1.54 19.27
C GLY A 301 21.11 2.87 18.68
N LYS A 302 20.48 2.86 17.50
CA LYS A 302 19.91 4.06 16.87
C LYS A 302 18.49 4.39 17.33
N TYR A 303 17.82 3.48 18.03
CA TYR A 303 16.46 3.71 18.52
C TYR A 303 16.40 4.54 19.81
N MET A 304 17.55 4.92 20.39
CA MET A 304 17.64 5.80 21.57
C MET A 304 16.77 5.34 22.76
N MET A 305 16.73 4.03 23.02
CA MET A 305 15.88 3.42 24.07
C MET A 305 16.12 4.03 25.46
N ASN A 306 17.38 4.28 25.82
CA ASN A 306 17.73 4.87 27.12
C ASN A 306 17.20 6.30 27.28
N ASP A 307 17.30 7.11 26.22
CA ASP A 307 16.81 8.49 26.22
C ASP A 307 15.29 8.51 26.33
N ARG A 308 14.58 7.60 25.65
CA ARG A 308 13.12 7.46 25.73
C ARG A 308 12.65 7.08 27.14
N ASN A 309 13.33 6.14 27.78
CA ASN A 309 13.00 5.72 29.14
C ASN A 309 13.18 6.89 30.13
N THR A 310 14.24 7.69 29.95
CA THR A 310 14.50 8.88 30.77
C THR A 310 13.47 9.98 30.50
N PHE A 311 13.09 10.18 29.24
CA PHE A 311 12.11 11.18 28.83
C PHE A 311 10.76 10.96 29.53
N ASN A 312 10.31 9.71 29.59
CA ASN A 312 9.06 9.35 30.27
C ASN A 312 9.11 9.56 31.79
N GLN A 313 10.29 9.48 32.42
CA GLN A 313 10.44 9.67 33.87
C GLN A 313 10.56 11.15 34.28
N GLY A 314 11.03 12.01 33.37
CA GLY A 314 11.24 13.44 33.64
C GLY A 314 10.03 14.35 33.36
N GLY A 315 8.92 13.82 32.83
CA GLY A 315 7.81 14.60 32.28
C GLY A 315 6.77 15.16 33.25
N SER A 316 6.86 14.93 34.56
CA SER A 316 5.82 15.36 35.53
C SER A 316 5.77 16.87 35.85
N GLY A 317 6.22 17.77 34.97
CA GLY A 317 6.19 19.20 35.25
C GLY A 317 6.37 20.09 34.03
N GLY A 318 5.26 20.47 33.38
CA GLY A 318 5.27 21.56 32.40
C GLY A 318 4.14 21.51 31.38
N SER A 319 2.93 21.93 31.78
CA SER A 319 1.87 22.27 30.82
C SER A 319 2.20 23.58 30.12
N GLY A 320 2.46 23.53 28.82
CA GLY A 320 2.49 24.70 27.94
C GLY A 320 1.46 24.51 26.83
N GLY A 321 0.34 25.23 26.92
CA GLY A 321 -0.67 25.30 25.86
C GLY A 321 -0.17 26.12 24.68
N GLY A 322 -0.45 25.66 23.46
CA GLY A 322 -0.15 26.36 22.22
C GLY A 322 -1.36 26.29 21.29
N ASP A 323 -1.89 27.46 20.96
CA ASP A 323 -3.05 27.68 20.09
C ASP A 323 -2.79 27.28 18.63
N GLY A 324 -3.85 26.79 17.99
CA GLY A 324 -3.83 26.29 16.62
C GLY A 324 -3.63 27.38 15.56
N ALA A 325 -2.64 27.17 14.70
CA ALA A 325 -2.51 27.83 13.42
C ALA A 325 -2.98 26.89 12.30
N ALA A 326 -3.85 27.39 11.42
CA ALA A 326 -4.26 26.71 10.21
C ALA A 326 -3.12 26.77 9.19
N SER A 327 -2.63 25.63 8.70
CA SER A 327 -1.72 25.58 7.55
C SER A 327 -1.71 24.21 6.86
N GLN A 328 -1.08 24.22 5.69
CA GLN A 328 -1.43 23.53 4.46
C GLN A 328 -1.05 22.05 4.39
N THR A 329 -1.80 21.35 3.54
CA THR A 329 -1.65 19.96 3.11
C THR A 329 -0.31 19.68 2.44
N LEU A 330 0.38 18.63 2.88
CA LEU A 330 1.34 17.88 2.08
C LEU A 330 0.87 16.43 1.94
N PRO A 331 1.13 15.79 0.80
CA PRO A 331 0.59 14.48 0.50
C PRO A 331 1.22 13.41 1.39
N PHE A 332 0.37 12.43 1.67
CA PHE A 332 0.67 11.07 2.09
C PHE A 332 2.01 10.53 1.63
N SER A 333 2.52 9.58 2.42
CA SER A 333 3.77 8.85 2.20
C SER A 333 3.98 8.50 0.72
N VAL A 334 5.22 8.64 0.24
CA VAL A 334 5.65 8.33 -1.14
C VAL A 334 5.32 6.87 -1.53
N PHE A 335 5.03 5.99 -0.56
CA PHE A 335 4.53 4.64 -0.83
C PHE A 335 3.23 4.64 -1.66
N ALA A 336 2.38 5.67 -1.55
CA ALA A 336 1.02 5.64 -2.10
C ALA A 336 1.04 5.81 -3.62
N LEU A 337 2.04 6.53 -4.12
CA LEU A 337 2.23 6.76 -5.55
C LEU A 337 2.88 5.54 -6.24
N VAL A 338 3.59 4.70 -5.48
CA VAL A 338 4.38 3.57 -6.01
C VAL A 338 3.58 2.27 -6.03
N MET A 339 2.69 2.04 -5.05
CA MET A 339 1.79 0.87 -5.03
C MET A 339 0.80 0.86 -6.19
N MET A 340 0.35 2.02 -6.70
CA MET A 340 -0.49 2.05 -7.91
C MET A 340 0.24 1.54 -9.15
N VAL A 341 1.57 1.70 -9.22
CA VAL A 341 2.37 1.15 -10.32
C VAL A 341 2.65 -0.33 -10.10
N ALA A 342 2.93 -0.76 -8.86
CA ALA A 342 3.18 -2.17 -8.53
C ALA A 342 1.93 -3.07 -8.67
N LEU A 343 0.72 -2.56 -8.43
CA LEU A 343 -0.54 -3.28 -8.68
C LEU A 343 -0.77 -3.58 -10.17
N VAL A 344 -0.14 -2.83 -11.08
CA VAL A 344 -0.13 -3.14 -12.53
C VAL A 344 0.87 -4.27 -12.87
N PHE A 345 1.80 -4.60 -11.97
CA PHE A 345 2.81 -5.67 -12.17
C PHE A 345 2.55 -6.96 -11.39
N PHE A 346 1.71 -6.92 -10.35
CA PHE A 346 1.46 -8.06 -9.46
C PHE A 346 -0.01 -8.51 -9.35
N LEU A 347 -0.91 -7.87 -10.08
CA LEU A 347 -2.14 -8.48 -10.59
C LEU A 347 -1.88 -8.92 -12.03
#